data_AF-A0A355VC65-F1
#
_entry.id   AF-A0A355VC65-F1
#
_cell.length_a   1.000
_cell.length_b   1.000
_cell.length_c   1.000
_cell.angle_alpha   90.00
_cell.angle_beta   90.00
_cell.angle_gamma   90.00
#
_symmetry.space_group_name_H-M   'P 1'
#
loop_
_entity.id
_entity.type
_entity.pdbx_description
1 polymer ?
#
loop_
_entity_poly.entity_id
_entity_poly.type
_entity_poly.pdbx_seq_one_letter_code
_entity_poly.pdbx_strand_id
1 'polypeptide(L)'
;RPLFAGPVTLATHQSIGRRLRESDIFTDEVETGIGRIDMPDAIVPAVFPGQGSGLQVISYDQYTQLTFLGADGFNWYQPDTQLGGHQALTDDMLIIAGTDDSRFDVSGTIHGQVAIYSPRRITITDDLVYADQSAGANHLLSLTSNGSIEIANPSVTGPGDLIIHGALFARQRFSVRRYNTRAQGRLHIMGTLVAGSISATEPRYTTLVEYDSRFESIRPPAFPTTGLFDMSEWDREWTITAVPDAFPEGADGIARQPADE
;
A
#
# COMPACT_ATOMS: atom_id res chain seq x y z
N ARG A 1 8.95 24.78 -1.30
CA ARG A 1 8.83 23.55 -0.48
C ARG A 1 7.35 23.33 -0.19
N PRO A 2 6.66 22.34 -0.78
CA PRO A 2 5.49 21.82 -0.11
C PRO A 2 5.97 20.96 1.06
N LEU A 3 5.54 21.33 2.26
CA LEU A 3 5.71 20.55 3.47
C LEU A 3 4.38 19.82 3.66
N PHE A 4 4.34 18.51 3.41
CA PHE A 4 3.14 17.73 3.64
C PHE A 4 3.09 17.33 5.11
N ALA A 5 2.41 18.16 5.91
CA ALA A 5 2.04 17.83 7.28
C ALA A 5 0.61 17.28 7.25
N GLY A 6 0.47 15.97 7.01
CA GLY A 6 -0.83 15.31 7.00
C GLY A 6 -0.80 13.95 6.28
N PRO A 7 -1.86 13.12 6.43
CA PRO A 7 -1.95 11.82 5.80
C PRO A 7 -1.99 11.95 4.28
N VAL A 8 -1.05 11.28 3.60
CA VAL A 8 -0.95 11.28 2.13
C VAL A 8 -1.46 9.93 1.62
N THR A 9 -2.62 9.94 0.97
CA THR A 9 -3.13 8.79 0.22
C THR A 9 -2.65 8.90 -1.22
N LEU A 10 -1.71 8.03 -1.62
CA LEU A 10 -1.24 7.93 -3.01
C LEU A 10 -1.93 6.75 -3.69
N ALA A 11 -2.90 7.05 -4.57
CA ALA A 11 -3.49 6.07 -5.47
C ALA A 11 -3.11 6.43 -6.91
N THR A 12 -2.50 5.50 -7.66
CA THR A 12 -2.08 5.79 -9.05
C THR A 12 -3.23 5.72 -10.05
N HIS A 13 -4.35 5.07 -9.70
CA HIS A 13 -5.58 5.11 -10.48
C HIS A 13 -6.81 4.73 -9.65
N GLN A 14 -7.87 5.54 -9.72
CA GLN A 14 -9.20 5.24 -9.20
C GLN A 14 -10.16 5.07 -10.38
N SER A 15 -10.63 3.84 -10.63
CA SER A 15 -11.65 3.59 -11.65
C SER A 15 -13.03 3.50 -10.99
N ILE A 16 -13.85 4.53 -11.17
CA ILE A 16 -15.27 4.55 -10.75
C ILE A 16 -16.12 3.94 -11.87
N GLY A 17 -16.96 2.96 -11.53
CA GLY A 17 -17.83 2.28 -12.50
C GLY A 17 -18.89 3.21 -13.11
N ARG A 18 -19.16 3.03 -14.41
CA ARG A 18 -20.11 3.81 -15.22
C ARG A 18 -21.51 3.90 -14.59
N ARG A 19 -21.82 5.06 -14.00
CA ARG A 19 -23.10 5.81 -14.08
C ARG A 19 -23.17 6.83 -12.94
N LEU A 20 -22.49 7.96 -13.08
CA LEU A 20 -22.84 9.18 -12.36
C LEU A 20 -22.66 10.36 -13.31
N ARG A 21 -23.63 11.27 -13.28
CA ARG A 21 -23.73 12.45 -14.14
C ARG A 21 -22.58 13.41 -13.84
N GLU A 22 -22.17 14.09 -14.91
CA GLU A 22 -21.03 14.99 -15.04
C GLU A 22 -21.25 16.35 -14.34
N SER A 23 -21.79 16.35 -13.12
CA SER A 23 -21.96 17.58 -12.35
C SER A 23 -21.86 17.24 -10.86
N ASP A 24 -20.91 17.90 -10.20
CA ASP A 24 -20.62 17.89 -8.76
C ASP A 24 -19.69 16.78 -8.26
N ILE A 25 -18.51 16.66 -8.86
CA ILE A 25 -17.37 16.06 -8.16
C ILE A 25 -16.24 17.10 -8.14
N PHE A 26 -15.83 17.46 -6.92
CA PHE A 26 -14.66 18.27 -6.52
C PHE A 26 -14.85 19.80 -6.46
N THR A 27 -15.25 20.31 -5.29
CA THR A 27 -15.08 21.74 -4.91
C THR A 27 -13.97 21.96 -3.87
N ASP A 28 -13.32 20.92 -3.36
CA ASP A 28 -12.19 21.04 -2.40
C ASP A 28 -10.99 20.19 -2.84
N GLU A 29 -10.29 20.75 -3.84
CA GLU A 29 -9.04 20.29 -4.45
C GLU A 29 -7.97 19.82 -3.45
N VAL A 30 -7.40 18.63 -3.69
CA VAL A 30 -5.97 18.40 -3.47
C VAL A 30 -5.39 17.86 -4.79
N GLU A 31 -5.05 18.77 -5.69
CA GLU A 31 -4.12 18.52 -6.79
C GLU A 31 -2.72 18.81 -6.27
N THR A 32 -2.01 17.78 -5.81
CA THR A 32 -0.57 17.94 -5.61
C THR A 32 0.05 17.97 -7.00
N GLY A 33 0.47 19.15 -7.48
CA GLY A 33 1.10 19.37 -8.79
C GLY A 33 2.46 18.67 -8.99
N ILE A 34 2.58 17.44 -8.49
CA ILE A 34 3.73 16.57 -8.54
C ILE A 34 3.46 15.57 -9.65
N GLY A 35 4.38 15.49 -10.62
CA GLY A 35 4.35 14.45 -11.65
C GLY A 35 4.41 13.04 -11.06
N ARG A 36 4.11 12.04 -11.88
CA ARG A 36 4.11 10.61 -11.53
C ARG A 36 5.35 10.25 -10.69
N ILE A 37 5.13 9.69 -9.49
CA ILE A 37 6.22 9.09 -8.70
C ILE A 37 6.50 7.72 -9.31
N ASP A 38 7.64 7.58 -9.98
CA ASP A 38 8.08 6.30 -10.52
C ASP A 38 8.44 5.36 -9.36
N MET A 39 7.71 4.24 -9.27
CA MET A 39 7.97 3.18 -8.30
C MET A 39 9.09 2.26 -8.82
N PRO A 40 9.91 1.65 -7.94
CA PRO A 40 10.94 0.71 -8.35
C PRO A 40 10.36 -0.50 -9.11
N ASP A 41 11.11 -1.01 -10.09
CA ASP A 41 10.72 -2.17 -10.92
C ASP A 41 10.59 -3.47 -10.10
N ALA A 42 11.42 -3.62 -9.06
CA ALA A 42 11.31 -4.67 -8.06
C ALA A 42 11.57 -4.07 -6.67
N ILE A 43 10.62 -4.23 -5.76
CA ILE A 43 10.77 -3.80 -4.37
C ILE A 43 11.14 -5.03 -3.57
N VAL A 44 12.43 -5.14 -3.30
CA VAL A 44 12.94 -5.98 -2.22
C VAL A 44 12.87 -5.11 -0.95
N PRO A 45 12.26 -5.58 0.15
CA PRO A 45 12.26 -4.83 1.41
C PRO A 45 13.68 -4.35 1.74
N ALA A 46 13.83 -3.11 2.20
CA ALA A 46 15.14 -2.46 2.36
C ALA A 46 16.09 -3.17 3.36
N VAL A 47 15.65 -4.24 4.01
CA VAL A 47 16.37 -4.98 5.07
C VAL A 47 16.94 -6.31 4.56
N PHE A 48 17.43 -6.36 3.32
CA PHE A 48 18.18 -7.52 2.83
C PHE A 48 19.65 -7.20 2.54
N PRO A 49 20.39 -6.64 3.52
CA PRO A 49 21.76 -7.13 3.67
C PRO A 49 22.20 -7.27 5.15
N GLY A 50 22.59 -8.49 5.53
CA GLY A 50 23.53 -8.73 6.63
C GLY A 50 22.91 -9.09 7.98
N GLN A 51 23.28 -10.29 8.46
CA GLN A 51 23.03 -10.79 9.81
C GLN A 51 23.53 -9.79 10.87
N GLY A 52 22.62 -9.06 11.49
CA GLY A 52 22.84 -8.38 12.76
C GLY A 52 22.07 -9.12 13.86
N SER A 53 22.64 -9.21 15.06
CA SER A 53 21.91 -9.66 16.25
C SER A 53 20.68 -8.75 16.44
N GLY A 54 19.47 -9.32 16.58
CA GLY A 54 18.23 -8.55 16.67
C GLY A 54 17.24 -8.76 15.50
N LEU A 55 17.55 -9.65 14.55
CA LEU A 55 16.72 -9.92 13.37
C LEU A 55 16.53 -11.43 13.17
N GLN A 56 15.28 -11.87 13.16
CA GLN A 56 14.87 -13.22 12.78
C GLN A 56 14.28 -13.19 11.37
N VAL A 57 14.86 -13.94 10.43
CA VAL A 57 14.34 -14.08 9.07
C VAL A 57 13.89 -15.52 8.82
N ILE A 58 12.63 -15.68 8.40
CA ILE A 58 12.04 -16.96 8.02
C ILE A 58 11.55 -16.85 6.58
N SER A 59 11.88 -17.83 5.75
CA SER A 59 11.51 -17.83 4.34
C SER A 59 10.59 -18.99 3.96
N TYR A 60 9.63 -18.72 3.07
CA TYR A 60 8.77 -19.73 2.46
C TYR A 60 8.74 -19.55 0.94
N ASP A 61 8.83 -20.66 0.20
CA ASP A 61 8.82 -20.71 -1.27
C ASP A 61 7.46 -21.10 -1.85
N GLN A 62 6.50 -21.45 -1.00
CA GLN A 62 5.18 -21.97 -1.36
C GLN A 62 4.04 -21.15 -0.77
N TYR A 63 2.81 -21.59 -1.04
CA TYR A 63 1.64 -21.08 -0.38
C TYR A 63 1.64 -21.44 1.11
N THR A 64 1.68 -20.43 1.96
CA THR A 64 1.69 -20.60 3.42
C THR A 64 0.58 -19.78 4.07
N GLN A 65 -0.18 -20.40 4.96
CA GLN A 65 -1.12 -19.75 5.86
C GLN A 65 -0.40 -19.43 7.16
N LEU A 66 -0.54 -18.20 7.66
CA LEU A 66 0.10 -17.68 8.86
C LEU A 66 -0.98 -17.18 9.81
N THR A 67 -1.03 -17.75 11.02
CA THR A 67 -1.95 -17.33 12.07
C THR A 67 -1.17 -16.88 13.29
N PHE A 68 -1.16 -15.57 13.54
CA PHE A 68 -0.45 -14.98 14.67
C PHE A 68 -1.25 -15.12 15.97
N LEU A 69 -0.55 -15.47 17.05
CA LEU A 69 -1.13 -15.83 18.34
C LEU A 69 -0.71 -14.85 19.45
N GLY A 70 -0.32 -13.63 19.09
CA GLY A 70 0.24 -12.67 20.03
C GLY A 70 1.61 -13.13 20.53
N ALA A 71 1.83 -13.07 21.85
CA ALA A 71 3.11 -13.41 22.46
C ALA A 71 3.49 -14.89 22.30
N ASP A 72 2.52 -15.77 22.06
CA ASP A 72 2.76 -17.21 21.88
C ASP A 72 3.43 -17.52 20.54
N GLY A 73 3.45 -16.57 19.60
CA GLY A 73 4.11 -16.73 18.31
C GLY A 73 3.14 -16.83 17.15
N PHE A 74 3.41 -17.71 16.19
CA PHE A 74 2.50 -17.94 15.07
C PHE A 74 2.50 -19.40 14.63
N ASN A 75 1.34 -19.83 14.13
CA ASN A 75 1.21 -21.09 13.42
C ASN A 75 1.41 -20.85 11.93
N TRP A 76 2.08 -21.77 11.27
CA TRP A 76 2.19 -21.80 9.82
C TRP A 76 1.68 -23.13 9.29
N TYR A 77 1.04 -23.08 8.11
CA TYR A 77 0.53 -24.27 7.43
C TYR A 77 0.64 -24.11 5.91
N GLN A 78 1.14 -25.14 5.23
CA GLN A 78 1.29 -25.21 3.78
C GLN A 78 0.30 -26.24 3.23
N PRO A 79 -0.83 -25.80 2.64
CA PRO A 79 -1.89 -26.72 2.24
C PRO A 79 -1.47 -27.75 1.19
N ASP A 80 -0.52 -27.38 0.33
CA ASP A 80 -0.06 -28.24 -0.77
C ASP A 80 0.78 -29.42 -0.28
N THR A 81 1.60 -29.21 0.76
CA THR A 81 2.45 -30.24 1.38
C THR A 81 1.83 -30.85 2.64
N GLN A 82 0.76 -30.25 3.15
CA GLN A 82 0.14 -30.54 4.45
C GLN A 82 1.12 -30.41 5.63
N LEU A 83 2.19 -29.65 5.44
CA LEU A 83 3.14 -29.34 6.50
C LEU A 83 2.63 -28.16 7.31
N GLY A 84 2.86 -28.22 8.60
CA GLY A 84 2.58 -27.10 9.47
C GLY A 84 3.39 -27.20 10.74
N GLY A 85 3.45 -26.09 11.46
CA GLY A 85 4.19 -26.00 12.68
C GLY A 85 3.82 -24.76 13.46
N HIS A 86 4.38 -24.72 14.65
CA HIS A 86 4.31 -23.58 15.53
C HIS A 86 5.70 -22.95 15.61
N GLN A 87 5.76 -21.63 15.46
CA GLN A 87 6.97 -20.85 15.60
C GLN A 87 6.80 -19.88 16.76
N ALA A 88 7.56 -20.10 17.83
CA ALA A 88 7.63 -19.15 18.93
C ALA A 88 8.30 -17.86 18.47
N LEU A 89 7.82 -16.73 18.99
CA LEU A 89 8.44 -15.42 18.78
C LEU A 89 9.67 -15.27 19.69
N THR A 90 10.63 -14.52 19.17
CA THR A 90 11.77 -13.98 19.92
C THR A 90 11.55 -12.49 20.16
N ASP A 91 12.39 -11.87 20.99
CA ASP A 91 12.40 -10.40 21.16
C ASP A 91 12.93 -9.66 19.91
N ASP A 92 13.56 -10.40 18.98
CA ASP A 92 14.08 -9.89 17.72
C ASP A 92 12.96 -9.52 16.74
N MET A 93 13.26 -8.58 15.82
CA MET A 93 12.35 -8.25 14.73
C MET A 93 12.17 -9.47 13.80
N LEU A 94 10.93 -9.81 13.49
CA LEU A 94 10.59 -10.95 12.62
C LEU A 94 10.35 -10.48 11.18
N ILE A 95 11.09 -11.04 10.23
CA ILE A 95 10.81 -10.95 8.79
C ILE A 95 10.36 -12.32 8.29
N ILE A 96 9.16 -12.37 7.72
CA ILE A 96 8.65 -13.51 6.96
C ILE A 96 8.74 -13.18 5.47
N ALA A 97 9.66 -13.83 4.77
CA ALA A 97 9.98 -13.55 3.38
C ALA A 97 9.48 -14.66 2.45
N GLY A 98 8.59 -14.29 1.54
CA GLY A 98 8.23 -15.13 0.42
C GLY A 98 9.33 -15.13 -0.64
N THR A 99 9.72 -16.31 -1.13
CA THR A 99 10.56 -16.47 -2.33
C THR A 99 9.73 -16.96 -3.50
N ASP A 100 10.29 -16.83 -4.72
CA ASP A 100 9.70 -17.36 -5.96
C ASP A 100 8.25 -16.90 -6.21
N ASP A 101 7.31 -17.83 -6.27
CA ASP A 101 5.88 -17.59 -6.50
C ASP A 101 5.04 -17.71 -5.22
N SER A 102 5.69 -17.66 -4.04
CA SER A 102 5.02 -17.78 -2.74
C SER A 102 3.93 -16.73 -2.53
N ARG A 103 2.88 -17.15 -1.82
CA ARG A 103 1.74 -16.33 -1.41
C ARG A 103 1.43 -16.62 0.05
N PHE A 104 0.96 -15.60 0.77
CA PHE A 104 0.60 -15.75 2.17
C PHE A 104 -0.88 -15.51 2.38
N ASP A 105 -1.49 -16.32 3.22
CA ASP A 105 -2.76 -16.00 3.87
C ASP A 105 -2.45 -15.66 5.34
N VAL A 106 -2.96 -14.53 5.84
CA VAL A 106 -2.55 -13.96 7.13
C VAL A 106 -3.76 -13.57 7.99
N SER A 107 -3.67 -13.86 9.29
CA SER A 107 -4.61 -13.41 10.32
C SER A 107 -4.00 -13.45 11.72
N GLY A 108 -4.69 -12.84 12.68
CA GLY A 108 -4.44 -13.01 14.12
C GLY A 108 -3.86 -11.77 14.80
N THR A 109 -3.20 -12.01 15.93
CA THR A 109 -2.71 -10.94 16.82
C THR A 109 -1.20 -10.79 16.71
N ILE A 110 -0.73 -9.60 16.35
CA ILE A 110 0.69 -9.27 16.19
C ILE A 110 1.31 -8.85 17.53
N HIS A 111 2.42 -9.49 17.87
CA HIS A 111 3.29 -9.13 18.98
C HIS A 111 4.71 -8.87 18.44
N GLY A 112 5.37 -7.83 18.96
CA GLY A 112 6.64 -7.33 18.44
C GLY A 112 6.56 -6.65 17.06
N GLN A 113 7.71 -6.54 16.40
CA GLN A 113 7.82 -5.97 15.06
C GLN A 113 7.86 -7.09 14.00
N VAL A 114 6.85 -7.13 13.14
CA VAL A 114 6.70 -8.17 12.12
C VAL A 114 6.63 -7.54 10.73
N ALA A 115 7.45 -8.01 9.80
CA ALA A 115 7.36 -7.68 8.39
C ALA A 115 7.09 -8.94 7.57
N ILE A 116 6.06 -8.89 6.73
CA ILE A 116 5.72 -9.97 5.81
C ILE A 116 5.89 -9.45 4.39
N TYR A 117 6.71 -10.13 3.60
CA TYR A 117 6.93 -9.82 2.20
C TYR A 117 6.48 -10.98 1.32
N SER A 118 5.64 -10.74 0.30
CA SER A 118 5.34 -11.73 -0.75
C SER A 118 5.63 -11.19 -2.14
N PRO A 119 6.29 -11.97 -3.02
CA PRO A 119 6.47 -11.61 -4.41
C PRO A 119 5.14 -11.53 -5.18
N ARG A 120 4.11 -12.27 -4.75
CA ARG A 120 2.86 -12.44 -5.52
C ARG A 120 1.64 -11.86 -4.84
N ARG A 121 1.30 -12.35 -3.64
CA ARG A 121 0.05 -11.98 -2.98
C ARG A 121 0.11 -12.21 -1.48
N ILE A 122 -0.48 -11.28 -0.75
CA ILE A 122 -0.87 -11.48 0.64
C ILE A 122 -2.40 -11.41 0.72
N THR A 123 -3.05 -12.44 1.25
CA THR A 123 -4.49 -12.47 1.51
C THR A 123 -4.74 -12.30 3.00
N ILE A 124 -5.57 -11.33 3.38
CA ILE A 124 -6.01 -11.13 4.76
C ILE A 124 -7.28 -11.97 4.95
N THR A 125 -7.19 -12.99 5.81
CA THR A 125 -8.27 -13.98 5.98
C THR A 125 -9.18 -13.71 7.16
N ASP A 126 -8.70 -12.93 8.13
CA ASP A 126 -9.43 -12.48 9.31
C ASP A 126 -8.72 -11.23 9.87
N ASP A 127 -9.16 -10.73 11.02
CA ASP A 127 -8.55 -9.60 11.72
C ASP A 127 -7.03 -9.75 11.84
N LEU A 128 -6.33 -8.62 11.68
CA LEU A 128 -4.90 -8.48 11.94
C LEU A 128 -4.73 -7.34 12.92
N VAL A 129 -4.60 -7.64 14.21
CA VAL A 129 -4.60 -6.63 15.27
C VAL A 129 -3.32 -6.65 16.07
N TYR A 130 -2.92 -5.51 16.61
CA TYR A 130 -1.82 -5.43 17.57
C TYR A 130 -2.26 -5.98 18.92
N ALA A 131 -1.36 -6.70 19.60
CA ALA A 131 -1.60 -7.19 20.96
C ALA A 131 -1.87 -6.05 21.96
N ASP A 132 -1.24 -4.89 21.73
CA ASP A 132 -1.47 -3.63 22.43
C ASP A 132 -1.33 -2.47 21.43
N GLN A 133 -2.24 -1.50 21.55
CA GLN A 133 -2.34 -0.31 20.70
C GLN A 133 -1.87 0.96 21.43
N SER A 134 -1.42 0.84 22.68
CA SER A 134 -0.91 1.98 23.45
C SER A 134 0.25 2.67 22.72
N ALA A 135 0.37 3.99 22.87
CA ALA A 135 1.37 4.79 22.17
C ALA A 135 2.83 4.36 22.48
N GLY A 136 3.05 3.61 23.57
CA GLY A 136 4.35 3.04 23.94
C GLY A 136 4.54 1.58 23.53
N ALA A 137 3.51 0.90 23.01
CA ALA A 137 3.61 -0.48 22.58
C ALA A 137 4.39 -0.59 21.26
N ASN A 138 5.42 -1.44 21.25
CA ASN A 138 6.26 -1.70 20.09
C ASN A 138 5.72 -2.88 19.25
N HIS A 139 4.44 -2.82 18.93
CA HIS A 139 3.76 -3.79 18.08
C HIS A 139 3.46 -3.16 16.74
N LEU A 140 4.20 -3.58 15.71
CA LEU A 140 4.16 -2.99 14.38
C LEU A 140 4.13 -4.10 13.33
N LEU A 141 3.24 -3.93 12.35
CA LEU A 141 3.10 -4.84 11.22
C LEU A 141 3.39 -4.10 9.93
N SER A 142 4.16 -4.74 9.06
CA SER A 142 4.35 -4.32 7.68
C SER A 142 3.98 -5.46 6.74
N LEU A 143 3.03 -5.23 5.84
CA LEU A 143 2.66 -6.14 4.77
C LEU A 143 3.13 -5.56 3.44
N THR A 144 4.07 -6.22 2.78
CA THR A 144 4.61 -5.77 1.50
C THR A 144 4.37 -6.82 0.43
N SER A 145 3.68 -6.47 -0.64
CA SER A 145 3.51 -7.35 -1.80
C SER A 145 3.94 -6.68 -3.11
N ASN A 146 4.76 -7.38 -3.89
CA ASN A 146 5.06 -6.99 -5.28
C ASN A 146 3.90 -7.24 -6.25
N GLY A 147 2.88 -7.97 -5.81
CA GLY A 147 1.61 -8.10 -6.51
C GLY A 147 0.50 -7.39 -5.74
N SER A 148 -0.43 -8.17 -5.18
CA SER A 148 -1.66 -7.66 -4.57
C SER A 148 -1.78 -7.99 -3.09
N ILE A 149 -2.39 -7.09 -2.33
CA ILE A 149 -2.96 -7.42 -1.02
C ILE A 149 -4.47 -7.58 -1.21
N GLU A 150 -5.03 -8.71 -0.78
CA GLU A 150 -6.45 -9.03 -0.98
C GLU A 150 -7.13 -9.31 0.36
N ILE A 151 -8.32 -8.76 0.58
CA ILE A 151 -9.21 -9.25 1.64
C ILE A 151 -9.93 -10.49 1.11
N ALA A 152 -9.89 -11.57 1.88
CA ALA A 152 -10.42 -12.87 1.48
C ALA A 152 -11.93 -12.83 1.20
N ASN A 153 -12.44 -13.92 0.63
CA ASN A 153 -13.87 -14.05 0.34
C ASN A 153 -14.72 -13.97 1.62
N PRO A 154 -15.99 -13.54 1.52
CA PRO A 154 -16.94 -13.58 2.63
C PRO A 154 -17.09 -14.93 3.33
N SER A 155 -16.85 -16.03 2.63
CA SER A 155 -16.88 -17.38 3.19
C SER A 155 -15.68 -17.69 4.10
N VAL A 156 -14.64 -16.84 4.07
CA VAL A 156 -13.41 -16.98 4.84
C VAL A 156 -13.39 -15.99 6.00
N THR A 157 -13.57 -14.69 5.72
CA THR A 157 -13.60 -13.64 6.76
C THR A 157 -14.88 -13.69 7.61
N GLY A 158 -15.89 -14.45 7.17
CA GLY A 158 -17.22 -14.38 7.74
C GLY A 158 -17.93 -13.04 7.49
N PRO A 159 -19.15 -12.88 8.06
CA PRO A 159 -19.84 -11.60 8.12
C PRO A 159 -19.30 -10.74 9.28
N GLY A 160 -19.33 -9.42 9.14
CA GLY A 160 -18.98 -8.49 10.21
C GLY A 160 -17.95 -7.47 9.78
N ASP A 161 -17.40 -6.79 10.79
CA ASP A 161 -16.30 -5.85 10.63
C ASP A 161 -14.98 -6.60 10.41
N LEU A 162 -14.02 -5.93 9.78
CA LEU A 162 -12.66 -6.44 9.60
C LEU A 162 -11.68 -5.35 10.02
N ILE A 163 -10.81 -5.66 10.97
CA ILE A 163 -9.83 -4.73 11.53
C ILE A 163 -8.43 -5.16 11.11
N ILE A 164 -7.69 -4.21 10.53
CA ILE A 164 -6.31 -4.42 10.10
C ILE A 164 -5.46 -3.31 10.68
N HIS A 165 -4.46 -3.69 11.47
CA HIS A 165 -3.44 -2.80 11.97
C HIS A 165 -2.14 -3.05 11.22
N GLY A 166 -1.52 -2.02 10.68
CA GLY A 166 -0.25 -2.16 9.98
C GLY A 166 -0.02 -1.17 8.85
N ALA A 167 1.21 -1.16 8.36
CA ALA A 167 1.59 -0.52 7.12
C ALA A 167 1.42 -1.53 5.97
N LEU A 168 0.54 -1.23 5.02
CA LEU A 168 0.21 -2.07 3.88
C LEU A 168 0.79 -1.46 2.61
N PHE A 169 1.59 -2.23 1.88
CA PHE A 169 2.12 -1.86 0.58
C PHE A 169 1.75 -2.94 -0.44
N ALA A 170 0.98 -2.57 -1.46
CA ALA A 170 0.61 -3.43 -2.58
C ALA A 170 1.02 -2.79 -3.91
N ARG A 171 2.10 -3.27 -4.53
CA ARG A 171 2.61 -2.67 -5.77
C ARG A 171 1.55 -2.58 -6.87
N GLN A 172 0.72 -3.61 -7.03
CA GLN A 172 -0.32 -3.64 -8.05
C GLN A 172 -1.66 -3.16 -7.51
N ARG A 173 -2.20 -3.85 -6.51
CA ARG A 173 -3.58 -3.64 -6.10
C ARG A 173 -3.87 -4.05 -4.66
N PHE A 174 -4.58 -3.19 -3.95
CA PHE A 174 -5.37 -3.59 -2.78
C PHE A 174 -6.80 -3.90 -3.22
N SER A 175 -7.33 -5.07 -2.87
CA SER A 175 -8.70 -5.43 -3.28
C SER A 175 -9.51 -6.18 -2.25
N VAL A 176 -10.82 -5.96 -2.27
CA VAL A 176 -11.79 -6.74 -1.51
C VAL A 176 -12.42 -7.77 -2.44
N ARG A 177 -12.18 -9.06 -2.17
CA ARG A 177 -12.84 -10.12 -2.95
C ARG A 177 -14.35 -10.08 -2.76
N ARG A 178 -15.10 -10.23 -3.86
CA ARG A 178 -16.57 -10.24 -3.83
C ARG A 178 -17.16 -9.01 -3.13
N TYR A 179 -16.59 -7.83 -3.37
CA TYR A 179 -17.07 -6.57 -2.78
C TYR A 179 -18.55 -6.27 -3.10
N ASN A 180 -19.08 -6.81 -4.20
CA ASN A 180 -20.44 -6.62 -4.67
C ASN A 180 -21.50 -7.50 -3.98
N THR A 181 -21.12 -8.25 -2.94
CA THR A 181 -22.07 -8.96 -2.08
C THR A 181 -22.79 -7.99 -1.13
N ARG A 182 -23.84 -8.45 -0.46
CA ARG A 182 -24.54 -7.68 0.59
C ARG A 182 -23.56 -7.00 1.56
N ALA A 183 -23.96 -5.86 2.11
CA ALA A 183 -23.20 -5.20 3.16
C ALA A 183 -22.95 -6.15 4.34
N GLN A 184 -21.71 -6.20 4.80
CA GLN A 184 -21.24 -7.11 5.83
C GLN A 184 -20.75 -6.39 7.08
N GLY A 185 -20.18 -5.19 6.93
CA GLY A 185 -19.70 -4.41 8.07
C GLY A 185 -18.77 -3.29 7.66
N ARG A 186 -17.87 -2.92 8.57
CA ARG A 186 -16.84 -1.90 8.39
C ARG A 186 -15.48 -2.55 8.15
N LEU A 187 -14.74 -2.05 7.17
CA LEU A 187 -13.31 -2.34 7.04
C LEU A 187 -12.56 -1.20 7.73
N HIS A 188 -11.83 -1.48 8.79
CA HIS A 188 -11.02 -0.50 9.50
C HIS A 188 -9.54 -0.83 9.35
N ILE A 189 -8.79 0.05 8.68
CA ILE A 189 -7.34 -0.04 8.56
C ILE A 189 -6.73 1.06 9.43
N MET A 190 -6.05 0.67 10.52
CA MET A 190 -5.25 1.56 11.36
C MET A 190 -3.78 1.43 10.98
N GLY A 191 -3.23 2.44 10.31
CA GLY A 191 -1.86 2.41 9.81
C GLY A 191 -1.69 3.21 8.52
N THR A 192 -1.17 2.57 7.48
CA THR A 192 -1.04 3.21 6.17
C THR A 192 -1.35 2.21 5.07
N LEU A 193 -1.91 2.71 3.97
CA LEU A 193 -2.20 1.91 2.79
C LEU A 193 -1.62 2.61 1.56
N VAL A 194 -0.61 1.97 0.97
CA VAL A 194 -0.02 2.38 -0.31
C VAL A 194 -0.31 1.27 -1.31
N ALA A 195 -1.01 1.61 -2.39
CA ALA A 195 -1.33 0.64 -3.43
C ALA A 195 -1.30 1.27 -4.82
N GLY A 196 -0.87 0.49 -5.83
CA GLY A 196 -0.98 0.91 -7.22
C GLY A 196 -2.44 1.26 -7.57
N SER A 197 -3.37 0.41 -7.18
CA SER A 197 -4.81 0.62 -7.34
C SER A 197 -5.60 0.08 -6.15
N ILE A 198 -6.78 0.62 -5.90
CA ILE A 198 -7.70 0.15 -4.85
C ILE A 198 -9.01 -0.28 -5.53
N SER A 199 -9.50 -1.50 -5.24
CA SER A 199 -10.82 -1.91 -5.71
C SER A 199 -11.94 -1.23 -4.94
N ALA A 200 -13.15 -1.21 -5.50
CA ALA A 200 -14.34 -0.96 -4.70
C ALA A 200 -14.38 -1.92 -3.50
N THR A 201 -14.77 -1.38 -2.36
CA THR A 201 -14.94 -2.09 -1.09
C THR A 201 -16.42 -2.21 -0.73
N GLU A 202 -17.22 -1.25 -1.17
CA GLU A 202 -18.69 -1.22 -1.05
C GLU A 202 -19.39 -1.96 -2.20
N PRO A 203 -20.55 -2.59 -1.96
CA PRO A 203 -21.35 -2.56 -0.73
C PRO A 203 -20.83 -3.40 0.45
N ARG A 204 -19.89 -4.33 0.24
CA ARG A 204 -19.47 -5.28 1.30
C ARG A 204 -18.97 -4.59 2.57
N TYR A 205 -18.06 -3.62 2.43
CA TYR A 205 -17.47 -2.89 3.54
C TYR A 205 -17.59 -1.38 3.37
N THR A 206 -18.07 -0.69 4.40
CA THR A 206 -17.78 0.74 4.56
C THR A 206 -16.36 0.88 5.08
N THR A 207 -15.46 1.50 4.30
CA THR A 207 -14.02 1.49 4.59
C THR A 207 -13.60 2.76 5.33
N LEU A 208 -12.88 2.59 6.45
CA LEU A 208 -12.13 3.65 7.12
C LEU A 208 -10.64 3.29 7.06
N VAL A 209 -9.81 4.23 6.63
CA VAL A 209 -8.35 4.17 6.81
C VAL A 209 -7.97 5.32 7.75
N GLU A 210 -7.42 4.98 8.90
CA GLU A 210 -6.94 5.92 9.91
C GLU A 210 -5.42 5.78 10.04
N TYR A 211 -4.73 6.91 10.12
CA TYR A 211 -3.26 6.90 10.18
C TYR A 211 -2.76 6.55 11.57
N ASP A 212 -1.84 5.57 11.66
CA ASP A 212 -1.17 5.25 12.92
C ASP A 212 -0.06 6.28 13.19
N SER A 213 -0.31 7.17 14.14
CA SER A 213 0.61 8.27 14.50
C SER A 213 1.97 7.78 14.99
N ARG A 214 2.10 6.53 15.45
CA ARG A 214 3.39 5.95 15.82
C ARG A 214 4.35 5.86 14.63
N PHE A 215 3.85 5.82 13.40
CA PHE A 215 4.69 5.81 12.19
C PHE A 215 5.45 7.12 11.94
N GLU A 216 5.10 8.20 12.64
CA GLU A 216 5.88 9.45 12.62
C GLU A 216 7.21 9.33 13.39
N SER A 217 7.23 8.51 14.45
CA SER A 217 8.38 8.34 15.33
C SER A 217 9.11 7.00 15.14
N ILE A 218 8.38 5.94 14.80
CA ILE A 218 8.89 4.59 14.60
C ILE A 218 8.51 4.11 13.21
N ARG A 219 9.51 3.91 12.35
CA ARG A 219 9.27 3.42 11.00
C ARG A 219 8.70 1.99 11.03
N PRO A 220 7.67 1.67 10.22
CA PRO A 220 7.21 0.30 10.10
C PRO A 220 8.33 -0.62 9.59
N PRO A 221 8.41 -1.86 10.10
CA PRO A 221 9.52 -2.76 9.83
C PRO A 221 9.61 -3.10 8.33
N ALA A 222 10.80 -2.96 7.75
CA ALA A 222 11.10 -3.29 6.35
C ALA A 222 10.15 -2.69 5.30
N PHE A 223 9.40 -1.63 5.64
CA PHE A 223 8.45 -1.00 4.72
C PHE A 223 9.19 -0.25 3.60
N PRO A 224 8.73 -0.34 2.33
CA PRO A 224 9.40 0.31 1.23
C PRO A 224 9.48 1.82 1.44
N THR A 225 10.64 2.38 1.16
CA THR A 225 10.81 3.82 1.08
C THR A 225 10.96 4.22 -0.38
N THR A 226 10.29 5.30 -0.77
CA THR A 226 10.80 6.10 -1.88
C THR A 226 12.26 6.41 -1.51
N GLY A 227 13.21 6.09 -2.38
CA GLY A 227 14.63 6.20 -2.07
C GLY A 227 14.99 7.55 -1.44
N LEU A 228 16.06 7.58 -0.65
CA LEU A 228 16.67 8.81 -0.15
C LEU A 228 16.94 9.77 -1.32
N PHE A 229 15.97 10.64 -1.63
CA PHE A 229 16.23 11.84 -2.42
C PHE A 229 16.79 12.87 -1.45
N ASP A 230 18.12 12.92 -1.35
CA ASP A 230 18.80 14.06 -0.78
C ASP A 230 18.93 15.11 -1.88
N MET A 231 18.23 16.25 -1.75
CA MET A 231 18.43 17.40 -2.63
C MET A 231 19.77 18.03 -2.25
N SER A 232 20.84 17.68 -2.97
CA SER A 232 22.19 18.13 -2.64
C SER A 232 22.40 19.63 -2.83
N GLU A 233 21.62 20.32 -3.65
CA GLU A 233 21.70 21.78 -3.80
C GLU A 233 20.43 22.30 -4.49
N TRP A 234 19.84 23.36 -3.93
CA TRP A 234 18.78 24.12 -4.58
C TRP A 234 19.22 25.57 -4.64
N ASP A 235 19.64 26.03 -5.81
CA ASP A 235 19.85 27.45 -6.08
C ASP A 235 18.49 28.15 -6.02
N ARG A 236 18.31 28.95 -4.97
CA ARG A 236 17.05 29.64 -4.61
C ARG A 236 16.71 30.81 -5.53
N GLU A 237 17.26 30.86 -6.73
CA GLU A 237 17.00 31.93 -7.69
C GLU A 237 15.89 31.54 -8.65
N TRP A 238 14.75 32.22 -8.51
CA TRP A 238 13.70 32.21 -9.51
C TRP A 238 14.14 33.07 -10.68
N THR A 239 14.51 32.45 -11.80
CA THR A 239 14.63 33.17 -13.07
C THR A 239 13.29 33.11 -13.80
N ILE A 240 12.59 34.25 -13.83
CA ILE A 240 11.42 34.41 -14.71
C ILE A 240 11.95 34.41 -16.15
N THR A 241 11.72 33.33 -16.87
CA THR A 241 11.95 33.33 -18.32
C THR A 241 10.82 34.13 -18.94
N ALA A 242 11.12 35.35 -19.42
CA ALA A 242 10.16 36.14 -20.17
C ALA A 242 9.69 35.30 -21.38
N VAL A 243 8.37 35.16 -21.51
CA VAL A 243 7.75 34.64 -22.72
C VAL A 243 8.17 35.58 -23.86
N PRO A 244 8.76 35.08 -24.96
CA PRO A 244 9.10 35.95 -26.08
C PRO A 244 7.82 36.51 -26.68
N ASP A 245 7.62 37.83 -26.52
CA ASP A 245 6.66 38.63 -27.29
C ASP A 245 7.13 38.69 -28.75
N ALA A 246 6.86 37.64 -29.51
CA ALA A 246 7.04 37.66 -30.95
C ALA A 246 6.05 36.69 -31.61
N PHE A 247 4.89 37.22 -32.01
CA PHE A 247 4.20 36.68 -33.17
C PHE A 247 5.06 36.96 -34.40
N PRO A 248 5.37 35.97 -35.25
CA PRO A 248 6.04 36.25 -36.52
C PRO A 248 5.07 37.02 -37.43
N GLU A 249 5.32 38.32 -37.60
CA GLU A 249 4.83 39.08 -38.75
C GLU A 249 5.40 38.45 -40.03
N GLY A 250 4.52 38.18 -41.00
CA GLY A 250 4.94 37.87 -42.38
C GLY A 250 4.60 36.46 -42.87
N ALA A 251 3.31 36.14 -42.96
CA ALA A 251 2.81 35.16 -43.93
C ALA A 251 1.67 35.79 -44.75
N ASP A 252 1.99 36.89 -45.43
CA ASP A 252 1.23 37.36 -46.58
C ASP A 252 1.37 36.33 -47.71
N GLY A 253 0.26 35.70 -48.11
CA GLY A 253 0.29 34.82 -49.29
C GLY A 253 -0.77 33.73 -49.38
N ILE A 254 -2.04 33.99 -49.05
CA ILE A 254 -3.15 33.18 -49.57
C ILE A 254 -3.93 34.03 -50.58
N ALA A 255 -3.45 34.02 -51.83
CA ALA A 255 -4.17 34.56 -52.96
C ALA A 255 -5.44 33.71 -53.19
N ARG A 256 -6.60 34.40 -53.24
CA ARG A 256 -7.89 33.85 -53.63
C ARG A 256 -7.84 33.45 -55.11
N GLN A 257 -8.21 32.20 -55.42
CA GLN A 257 -8.60 31.84 -56.79
C GLN A 257 -9.95 32.50 -57.13
N PRO A 258 -10.09 33.19 -58.27
CA PRO A 258 -11.39 33.56 -58.79
C PRO A 258 -12.08 32.33 -59.40
N ALA A 259 -13.40 32.29 -59.25
CA ALA A 259 -14.26 31.36 -59.95
C ALA A 259 -14.38 31.81 -61.42
N ASP A 260 -14.04 30.91 -62.34
CA ASP A 260 -14.42 31.03 -63.75
C ASP A 260 -15.77 30.32 -63.97
N GLU A 261 -16.56 30.97 -64.83
CA GLU A 261 -17.91 30.74 -65.37
C GLU A 261 -18.59 29.37 -65.27
#